data_AF-A0A9R1UZN9-F1
#
_entry.id   AF-A0A9R1UZN9-F1
#
_cell.length_a   1.000
_cell.length_b   1.000
_cell.length_c   1.000
_cell.angle_alpha   90.00
_cell.angle_beta   90.00
_cell.angle_gamma   90.00
#
_symmetry.space_group_name_H-M   'P 1'
#
loop_
_entity.id
_entity.type
_entity.pdbx_description
1 polymer ?
#
loop_
_entity_poly.entity_id
_entity_poly.type
_entity_poly.pdbx_seq_one_letter_code
_entity_poly.pdbx_strand_id
1 'polypeptide(L)'
;MVYVFVNADINRPKANANCGIISSNLNHIPVLNGTNFKEWKENIMLVLGCMDLDLALRIEQPILTATSSVENKRDAEKWDRSNRMSLMIIKRGVPEAFRGANEQSINAKDFLAEIEQRFAKNDKAKTSKGNIREHIMEMSHLASKLKALKLEIFDDFLVHLVLLSLHAQFNQFKVSYNCQRDK
;
A
#
# COMPACT_ATOMS: atom_id res chain seq x y z
N MET A 1 -49.24 0.42 -44.06
CA MET A 1 -49.12 1.31 -42.88
C MET A 1 -49.23 0.41 -41.66
N VAL A 2 -48.16 -0.17 -41.10
CA VAL A 2 -46.96 0.40 -40.43
C VAL A 2 -47.33 1.37 -39.30
N TYR A 3 -46.67 1.15 -38.15
CA TYR A 3 -46.61 1.88 -36.87
C TYR A 3 -47.46 1.29 -35.72
N VAL A 4 -46.91 0.86 -34.58
CA VAL A 4 -45.52 0.65 -34.13
C VAL A 4 -45.61 -0.21 -32.84
N PHE A 5 -44.82 -1.29 -32.77
CA PHE A 5 -44.46 -1.94 -31.51
C PHE A 5 -43.42 -1.07 -30.80
N VAL A 6 -43.28 -1.28 -29.48
CA VAL A 6 -42.20 -0.80 -28.59
C VAL A 6 -42.53 0.48 -27.83
N ASN A 7 -42.67 0.36 -26.50
CA ASN A 7 -41.99 1.21 -25.51
C ASN A 7 -42.43 0.86 -24.07
N ALA A 8 -42.16 -0.36 -23.62
CA ALA A 8 -42.24 -0.71 -22.20
C ALA A 8 -40.90 -1.30 -21.71
N ASP A 9 -39.80 -0.60 -21.98
CA ASP A 9 -38.47 -0.96 -21.45
C ASP A 9 -37.55 0.26 -21.24
N ILE A 10 -38.13 1.46 -21.03
CA ILE A 10 -37.37 2.71 -20.94
C ILE A 10 -36.83 2.99 -19.52
N ASN A 11 -37.31 2.30 -18.49
CA ASN A 11 -37.00 2.63 -17.08
C ASN A 11 -36.25 1.56 -16.29
N ARG A 12 -35.57 0.61 -16.96
CA ARG A 12 -34.57 -0.21 -16.26
C ARG A 12 -33.28 0.61 -16.19
N PRO A 13 -32.73 0.94 -15.00
CA PRO A 13 -31.41 1.54 -14.94
C PRO A 13 -30.44 0.56 -15.61
N LYS A 14 -29.88 0.95 -16.75
CA LYS A 14 -28.80 0.20 -17.38
C LYS A 14 -27.70 0.09 -16.33
N ALA A 15 -27.41 -1.13 -15.88
CA ALA A 15 -26.23 -1.38 -15.07
C ALA A 15 -25.05 -0.72 -15.79
N ASN A 16 -24.40 0.22 -15.12
CA ASN A 16 -23.28 0.96 -15.69
C ASN A 16 -22.25 -0.05 -16.19
N ALA A 17 -22.00 -0.11 -17.50
CA ALA A 17 -21.02 -1.00 -18.12
C ALA A 17 -19.62 -0.85 -17.46
N ASN A 18 -19.35 0.30 -16.84
CA ASN A 18 -18.12 0.56 -16.11
C ASN A 18 -17.99 -0.28 -14.82
N CYS A 19 -19.09 -0.76 -14.21
CA CYS A 19 -19.02 -1.51 -12.95
C CYS A 19 -18.34 -2.89 -13.12
N GLY A 20 -18.55 -3.55 -14.27
CA GLY A 20 -17.86 -4.79 -14.62
C GLY A 20 -16.35 -4.60 -14.81
N ILE A 21 -15.95 -3.56 -15.54
CA ILE A 21 -14.55 -3.17 -15.75
C ILE A 21 -13.88 -2.79 -14.41
N ILE A 22 -14.63 -2.13 -13.53
CA ILE A 22 -14.15 -1.78 -12.20
C ILE A 22 -13.81 -3.03 -11.38
N SER A 23 -14.71 -4.03 -11.38
CA SER A 23 -14.50 -5.27 -10.64
C SER A 23 -13.32 -6.10 -11.15
N SER A 24 -13.12 -6.20 -12.47
CA SER A 24 -12.02 -6.96 -13.06
C SER A 24 -10.67 -6.31 -12.77
N ASN A 25 -10.56 -4.98 -12.91
CA ASN A 25 -9.32 -4.25 -12.64
C ASN A 25 -8.94 -4.29 -11.16
N LEU A 26 -9.94 -4.22 -10.27
CA LEU A 26 -9.74 -4.31 -8.82
C LEU A 26 -9.24 -5.68 -8.34
N ASN A 27 -9.52 -6.76 -9.08
CA ASN A 27 -9.07 -8.11 -8.71
C ASN A 27 -7.59 -8.36 -9.01
N HIS A 28 -6.99 -7.57 -9.90
CA HIS A 28 -5.58 -7.67 -10.25
C HIS A 28 -4.67 -6.84 -9.34
N ILE A 29 -5.23 -5.97 -8.48
CA ILE A 29 -4.42 -5.22 -7.52
C ILE A 29 -3.98 -6.18 -6.41
N PRO A 30 -2.67 -6.46 -6.25
CA PRO A 30 -2.20 -7.31 -5.18
C PRO A 30 -2.53 -6.67 -3.83
N VAL A 31 -2.80 -7.48 -2.82
CA VAL A 31 -2.94 -6.96 -1.45
C VAL A 31 -1.57 -6.45 -0.98
N LEU A 32 -1.55 -5.29 -0.32
CA LEU A 32 -0.34 -4.69 0.22
C LEU A 32 0.29 -5.62 1.27
N ASN A 33 1.59 -5.83 1.14
CA ASN A 33 2.43 -6.59 2.06
C ASN A 33 3.72 -5.82 2.37
N GLY A 34 4.57 -6.40 3.21
CA GLY A 34 5.80 -5.76 3.68
C GLY A 34 6.85 -5.41 2.61
N THR A 35 6.71 -5.90 1.37
CA THR A 35 7.74 -5.80 0.33
C THR A 35 7.25 -5.24 -1.01
N ASN A 36 5.94 -5.22 -1.27
CA ASN A 36 5.39 -4.86 -2.58
C ASN A 36 4.85 -3.41 -2.67
N PHE A 37 5.15 -2.53 -1.71
CA PHE A 37 4.55 -1.19 -1.65
C PHE A 37 4.67 -0.39 -2.96
N LYS A 38 5.83 -0.42 -3.62
CA LYS A 38 6.06 0.32 -4.88
C LYS A 38 5.10 -0.14 -5.99
N GLU A 39 5.10 -1.44 -6.27
CA GLU A 39 4.23 -2.06 -7.28
C GLU A 39 2.75 -1.88 -6.93
N TRP A 40 2.40 -2.08 -5.66
CA TRP A 40 1.04 -1.85 -5.16
C TRP A 40 0.57 -0.42 -5.41
N LYS A 41 1.39 0.58 -5.08
CA LYS A 41 1.07 2.00 -5.28
C LYS A 41 0.90 2.32 -6.75
N GLU A 42 1.79 1.82 -7.62
CA GLU A 42 1.71 2.01 -9.07
C GLU A 42 0.40 1.43 -9.63
N ASN A 43 0.04 0.20 -9.26
CA ASN A 43 -1.21 -0.44 -9.69
C ASN A 43 -2.46 0.31 -9.21
N ILE A 44 -2.47 0.79 -7.96
CA ILE A 44 -3.56 1.62 -7.43
C ILE A 44 -3.70 2.91 -8.25
N MET A 45 -2.59 3.62 -8.51
CA MET A 45 -2.62 4.87 -9.27
C MET A 45 -3.11 4.67 -10.70
N LEU A 46 -2.69 3.58 -11.36
CA LEU A 46 -3.18 3.22 -12.70
C LEU A 46 -4.70 2.96 -12.69
N VAL A 47 -5.20 2.18 -11.74
CA VAL A 47 -6.63 1.87 -11.64
C VAL A 47 -7.45 3.13 -11.36
N LEU A 48 -7.00 3.99 -10.44
CA LEU A 48 -7.69 5.25 -10.15
C LEU A 48 -7.69 6.20 -11.35
N GLY A 49 -6.57 6.30 -12.07
CA GLY A 49 -6.48 7.10 -13.30
C GLY A 49 -7.38 6.58 -14.42
N CYS A 50 -7.39 5.26 -14.67
CA CYS A 50 -8.27 4.66 -15.69
C CYS A 50 -9.77 4.81 -15.37
N MET A 51 -10.12 5.12 -14.13
CA MET A 51 -11.50 5.31 -13.68
C MET A 51 -11.88 6.78 -13.50
N ASP A 52 -10.98 7.72 -13.81
CA ASP A 52 -11.12 9.16 -13.54
C ASP A 52 -11.42 9.45 -12.05
N LEU A 53 -10.78 8.70 -11.15
CA LEU A 53 -10.93 8.81 -9.70
C LEU A 53 -9.70 9.42 -9.00
N ASP A 54 -8.65 9.77 -9.73
CA ASP A 54 -7.39 10.30 -9.19
C ASP A 54 -7.43 11.80 -8.83
N LEU A 55 -8.52 12.51 -9.13
CA LEU A 55 -8.64 13.96 -8.91
C LEU A 55 -8.27 14.38 -7.49
N ALA A 56 -8.85 13.74 -6.47
CA ALA A 56 -8.61 14.07 -5.06
C ALA A 56 -7.17 13.78 -4.59
N LEU A 57 -6.42 12.96 -5.33
CA LEU A 57 -5.00 12.72 -5.05
C LEU A 57 -4.10 13.80 -5.66
N ARG A 58 -4.58 14.52 -6.70
CA ARG A 58 -3.80 15.48 -7.48
C ARG A 58 -3.99 16.93 -7.05
N ILE A 59 -5.21 17.28 -6.64
CA ILE A 59 -5.55 18.64 -6.24
C ILE A 59 -6.05 18.68 -4.79
N GLU A 60 -5.79 19.81 -4.12
CA GLU A 60 -6.29 20.07 -2.78
C GLU A 60 -7.81 20.19 -2.75
N GLN A 61 -8.39 19.94 -1.57
CA GLN A 61 -9.83 20.04 -1.36
C GLN A 61 -10.32 21.45 -1.72
N PRO A 62 -11.32 21.59 -2.61
CA PRO A 62 -11.89 22.89 -2.93
C PRO A 62 -12.53 23.54 -1.72
N ILE A 63 -12.20 24.80 -1.46
CA ILE A 63 -12.81 25.60 -0.40
C ILE A 63 -14.08 26.25 -0.96
N LEU A 64 -15.23 25.86 -0.45
CA LEU A 64 -16.50 26.48 -0.79
C LEU A 64 -16.86 27.57 0.21
N THR A 65 -17.27 28.72 -0.33
CA THR A 65 -17.86 29.86 0.39
C THR A 65 -19.33 30.05 0.02
N ALA A 66 -20.08 30.83 0.78
CA ALA A 66 -21.50 31.11 0.50
C ALA A 66 -21.75 31.72 -0.90
N THR A 67 -20.75 32.41 -1.47
CA THR A 67 -20.80 33.04 -2.79
C THR A 67 -20.20 32.19 -3.91
N SER A 68 -19.86 30.93 -3.64
CA SER A 68 -19.28 30.03 -4.64
C SER A 68 -20.21 29.82 -5.82
N SER A 69 -19.63 29.93 -7.01
CA SER A 69 -20.34 29.69 -8.27
C SER A 69 -20.89 28.26 -8.34
N VAL A 70 -21.88 28.04 -9.20
CA VAL A 70 -22.41 26.70 -9.49
C VAL A 70 -21.30 25.76 -9.97
N GLU A 71 -20.34 26.28 -10.74
CA GLU A 71 -19.22 25.48 -11.25
C GLU A 71 -18.27 25.04 -10.12
N ASN A 72 -17.94 25.94 -9.18
CA ASN A 72 -17.11 25.59 -8.03
C ASN A 72 -17.75 24.50 -7.18
N LYS A 73 -19.09 24.55 -7.00
CA LYS A 73 -19.83 23.51 -6.28
C LYS A 73 -19.78 22.16 -7.01
N ARG A 74 -19.93 22.17 -8.33
CA ARG A 74 -19.83 20.98 -9.18
C ARG A 74 -18.43 20.35 -9.06
N ASP A 75 -17.38 21.16 -9.06
CA ASP A 75 -16.01 20.66 -8.94
C ASP A 75 -15.70 20.12 -7.54
N ALA A 76 -16.26 20.73 -6.49
CA ALA A 76 -16.21 20.17 -5.14
C ALA A 76 -16.92 18.81 -5.04
N GLU A 77 -18.07 18.63 -5.68
CA GLU A 77 -18.79 17.34 -5.72
C GLU A 77 -17.99 16.27 -6.49
N LYS A 78 -17.36 16.63 -7.61
CA LYS A 78 -16.46 15.73 -8.35
C LYS A 78 -15.28 15.31 -7.48
N TRP A 79 -14.68 16.27 -6.78
CA TRP A 79 -13.57 16.02 -5.86
C TRP A 79 -14.00 15.08 -4.72
N ASP A 80 -15.13 15.35 -4.07
CA ASP A 80 -15.65 14.52 -2.97
C ASP A 80 -15.92 13.08 -3.41
N ARG A 81 -16.53 12.91 -4.60
CA ARG A 81 -16.75 11.59 -5.19
C ARG A 81 -15.42 10.86 -5.44
N SER A 82 -14.44 11.54 -6.04
CA SER A 82 -13.11 10.99 -6.32
C SER A 82 -12.41 10.59 -5.01
N ASN A 83 -12.48 11.44 -3.99
CA ASN A 83 -11.93 11.19 -2.66
C ASN A 83 -12.55 9.93 -2.02
N ARG A 84 -13.88 9.87 -1.96
CA ARG A 84 -14.63 8.75 -1.36
C ARG A 84 -14.31 7.42 -2.04
N MET A 85 -14.31 7.39 -3.37
CA MET A 85 -14.05 6.16 -4.12
C MET A 85 -12.60 5.73 -4.03
N SER A 86 -11.65 6.67 -4.14
CA SER A 86 -10.22 6.37 -3.96
C SER A 86 -9.94 5.78 -2.60
N LEU A 87 -10.51 6.36 -1.53
CA LEU A 87 -10.35 5.87 -0.18
C LEU A 87 -10.83 4.41 -0.03
N MET A 88 -11.99 4.06 -0.60
CA MET A 88 -12.51 2.69 -0.57
C MET A 88 -11.58 1.71 -1.30
N ILE A 89 -11.08 2.09 -2.48
CA ILE A 89 -10.18 1.26 -3.30
C ILE A 89 -8.85 1.04 -2.58
N ILE A 90 -8.25 2.10 -2.04
CA ILE A 90 -6.99 2.03 -1.30
C ILE A 90 -7.17 1.15 -0.05
N LYS A 91 -8.20 1.40 0.78
CA LYS A 91 -8.46 0.63 2.01
C LYS A 91 -8.72 -0.86 1.75
N ARG A 92 -9.33 -1.21 0.61
CA ARG A 92 -9.52 -2.62 0.20
C ARG A 92 -8.18 -3.33 -0.01
N GLY A 93 -7.20 -2.65 -0.59
CA GLY A 93 -5.86 -3.19 -0.84
C GLY A 93 -4.94 -3.19 0.37
N VAL A 94 -5.32 -2.54 1.49
CA VAL A 94 -4.50 -2.40 2.69
C VAL A 94 -5.06 -3.26 3.83
N PRO A 95 -4.34 -4.34 4.24
CA PRO A 95 -4.66 -5.11 5.43
C PRO A 95 -4.71 -4.25 6.69
N GLU A 96 -5.56 -4.63 7.65
CA GLU A 96 -5.77 -3.91 8.91
C GLU A 96 -4.47 -3.64 9.68
N ALA A 97 -3.55 -4.62 9.68
CA ALA A 97 -2.23 -4.50 10.29
C ALA A 97 -1.39 -3.31 9.79
N PHE A 98 -1.68 -2.81 8.58
CA PHE A 98 -0.98 -1.68 7.97
C PHE A 98 -1.77 -0.36 8.01
N ARG A 99 -3.07 -0.37 8.35
CA ARG A 99 -3.95 0.82 8.32
C ARG A 99 -3.59 1.87 9.35
N GLY A 100 -2.96 1.47 10.45
CA GLY A 100 -2.50 2.43 11.45
C GLY A 100 -3.61 3.06 12.28
N ALA A 101 -3.32 4.22 12.87
CA ALA A 101 -4.26 4.96 13.71
C ALA A 101 -5.38 5.64 12.90
N ASN A 102 -5.25 5.65 11.57
CA ASN A 102 -6.01 6.51 10.68
C ASN A 102 -6.99 5.73 9.80
N GLU A 103 -7.49 4.62 10.35
CA GLU A 103 -8.56 3.83 9.72
C GLU A 103 -9.82 4.68 9.43
N GLN A 104 -10.01 5.75 10.20
CA GLN A 104 -11.11 6.72 10.04
C GLN A 104 -10.75 7.92 9.14
N SER A 105 -9.58 7.93 8.48
CA SER A 105 -9.22 9.02 7.57
C SER A 105 -10.33 9.25 6.55
N ILE A 106 -10.73 10.52 6.42
CA ILE A 106 -11.73 11.01 5.48
C ILE A 106 -11.11 11.43 4.14
N ASN A 107 -9.78 11.59 4.07
CA ASN A 107 -9.06 12.05 2.89
C ASN A 107 -8.16 10.93 2.33
N ALA A 108 -8.35 10.60 1.06
CA ALA A 108 -7.62 9.53 0.36
C ALA A 108 -6.12 9.85 0.20
N LYS A 109 -5.78 11.11 -0.06
CA LYS A 109 -4.40 11.57 -0.23
C LYS A 109 -3.62 11.42 1.08
N ASP A 110 -4.21 11.87 2.18
CA ASP A 110 -3.60 11.77 3.51
C ASP A 110 -3.46 10.32 3.96
N PHE A 111 -4.48 9.49 3.71
CA PHE A 111 -4.43 8.06 3.99
C PHE A 111 -3.29 7.38 3.23
N LEU A 112 -3.15 7.64 1.92
CA LEU A 112 -2.08 7.09 1.10
C LEU A 112 -0.69 7.55 1.57
N ALA A 113 -0.55 8.83 1.95
CA ALA A 113 0.69 9.39 2.46
C ALA A 113 1.13 8.75 3.78
N GLU A 114 0.19 8.42 4.67
CA GLU A 114 0.53 7.70 5.91
C GLU A 114 1.03 6.29 5.63
N ILE A 115 0.38 5.55 4.72
CA ILE A 115 0.86 4.23 4.30
C ILE A 115 2.27 4.38 3.74
N GLU A 116 2.50 5.32 2.83
CA GLU A 116 3.83 5.60 2.28
C GLU A 116 4.87 5.88 3.37
N GLN A 117 4.52 6.67 4.39
CA GLN A 117 5.42 6.96 5.50
C GLN A 117 5.80 5.69 6.29
N ARG A 118 4.87 4.76 6.50
CA ARG A 118 5.14 3.48 7.20
C ARG A 118 6.14 2.64 6.41
N PHE A 119 6.00 2.58 5.10
CA PHE A 119 6.91 1.82 4.24
C PHE A 119 8.27 2.52 4.06
N ALA A 120 8.30 3.84 3.99
CA ALA A 120 9.56 4.60 3.98
C ALA A 120 10.34 4.47 5.30
N LYS A 121 9.66 4.38 6.45
CA LYS A 121 10.27 4.08 7.75
C LYS A 121 10.84 2.66 7.79
N ASN A 122 10.11 1.67 7.26
CA ASN A 122 10.61 0.30 7.16
C ASN A 122 11.81 0.17 6.22
N ASP A 123 11.85 0.94 5.14
CA ASP A 123 13.00 0.96 4.24
C ASP A 123 14.20 1.63 4.92
N LYS A 124 13.99 2.70 5.69
CA LYS A 124 15.04 3.29 6.55
C LYS A 124 15.50 2.39 7.68
N ALA A 125 14.63 1.54 8.23
CA ALA A 125 14.98 0.53 9.22
C ALA A 125 15.78 -0.62 8.59
N LYS A 126 15.48 -1.00 7.33
CA LYS A 126 16.25 -2.00 6.56
C LYS A 126 17.53 -1.42 5.96
N THR A 127 17.58 -0.11 5.73
CA THR A 127 18.79 0.66 5.49
C THR A 127 19.28 1.31 6.78
N SER A 128 19.16 0.60 7.92
CA SER A 128 20.06 0.91 9.00
C SER A 128 21.46 0.77 8.41
N LYS A 129 22.10 1.91 8.21
CA LYS A 129 23.54 2.10 8.43
C LYS A 129 23.90 1.72 9.88
N GLY A 130 23.30 0.67 10.41
CA GLY A 130 23.54 0.13 11.71
C GLY A 130 24.85 -0.58 11.61
N ASN A 131 25.73 -0.29 12.57
CA ASN A 131 26.95 -1.03 12.71
C ASN A 131 26.60 -2.53 12.86
N ILE A 132 27.60 -3.40 12.65
CA ILE A 132 27.42 -4.86 12.79
C ILE A 132 26.80 -5.24 14.16
N ARG A 133 27.06 -4.45 15.21
CA ARG A 133 26.53 -4.67 16.56
C ARG A 133 25.00 -4.47 16.64
N GLU A 134 24.45 -3.45 15.97
CA GLU A 134 22.99 -3.25 15.90
C GLU A 134 22.32 -4.38 15.12
N HIS A 135 22.91 -4.80 14.00
CA HIS A 135 22.42 -5.95 13.23
C HIS A 135 22.39 -7.24 14.07
N ILE A 136 23.45 -7.51 14.82
CA ILE A 136 23.50 -8.68 15.73
C ILE A 136 22.43 -8.56 16.82
N MET A 137 22.20 -7.36 17.37
CA MET A 137 21.20 -7.13 18.42
C MET A 137 19.78 -7.34 17.90
N GLU A 138 19.46 -6.83 16.71
CA GLU A 138 18.16 -7.05 16.06
C GLU A 138 17.91 -8.53 15.76
N MET A 139 18.91 -9.22 15.21
CA MET A 139 18.81 -10.66 14.94
C MET A 139 18.64 -11.49 16.22
N SER A 140 19.35 -11.13 17.29
CA SER A 140 19.20 -11.76 18.61
C SER A 140 17.81 -11.51 19.21
N HIS A 141 17.27 -10.29 19.03
CA HIS A 141 15.92 -9.95 19.46
C HIS A 141 14.86 -10.74 18.69
N LEU A 142 15.02 -10.92 17.37
CA LEU A 142 14.13 -11.78 16.57
C LEU A 142 14.21 -13.24 17.00
N ALA A 143 15.41 -13.77 17.25
CA ALA A 143 15.60 -15.12 17.77
C ALA A 143 14.85 -15.33 19.10
N SER A 144 14.92 -14.36 20.00
CA SER A 144 14.23 -14.40 21.29
C SER A 144 12.70 -14.45 21.13
N LYS A 145 12.14 -13.73 20.15
CA LYS A 145 10.72 -13.77 19.81
C LYS A 145 10.30 -15.11 19.21
N LEU A 146 11.11 -15.67 18.31
CA LEU A 146 10.85 -16.99 17.72
C LEU A 146 10.88 -18.09 18.78
N LYS A 147 11.82 -18.01 19.73
CA LYS A 147 11.88 -18.90 20.90
C LYS A 147 10.63 -18.77 21.78
N ALA A 148 10.12 -17.55 21.99
CA ALA A 148 8.86 -17.33 22.71
C ALA A 148 7.64 -17.95 21.99
N LEU A 149 7.69 -18.06 20.67
CA LEU A 149 6.70 -18.74 19.83
C LEU A 149 6.91 -20.28 19.76
N LYS A 150 7.78 -20.83 20.62
CA LYS A 150 8.17 -22.27 20.65
C LYS A 150 8.81 -22.76 19.35
N LEU A 151 9.37 -21.87 18.54
CA LEU A 151 10.24 -22.25 17.43
C LEU A 151 11.67 -22.30 17.96
N GLU A 152 12.17 -23.53 18.17
CA GLU A 152 13.57 -23.74 18.54
C GLU A 152 14.46 -23.45 17.33
N ILE A 153 15.39 -22.52 17.50
CA ILE A 153 16.41 -22.21 16.52
C ILE A 153 17.76 -22.55 17.15
N PHE A 154 18.54 -23.38 16.46
CA PHE A 154 19.88 -23.73 16.90
C PHE A 154 20.82 -22.52 16.81
N ASP A 155 21.69 -22.37 17.81
CA ASP A 155 22.63 -21.25 17.89
C ASP A 155 23.54 -21.18 16.65
N ASP A 156 23.99 -22.34 16.15
CA ASP A 156 24.80 -22.42 14.92
C ASP A 156 24.04 -21.91 13.69
N PHE A 157 22.74 -22.20 13.61
CA PHE A 157 21.88 -21.72 12.53
C PHE A 157 21.66 -20.20 12.62
N LEU A 158 21.52 -19.66 13.84
CA LEU A 158 21.43 -18.23 14.07
C LEU A 158 22.69 -17.48 13.63
N VAL A 159 23.87 -18.01 13.95
CA VAL A 159 25.14 -17.42 13.53
C VAL A 159 25.25 -17.41 11.99
N HIS A 160 24.89 -18.51 11.34
CA HIS A 160 24.84 -18.56 9.87
C HIS A 160 23.84 -17.57 9.28
N LEU A 161 22.65 -17.43 9.88
CA LEU A 161 21.62 -16.51 9.43
C LEU A 161 22.05 -15.04 9.59
N VAL A 162 22.72 -14.70 10.69
CA VAL A 162 23.32 -13.37 10.94
C VAL A 162 24.37 -13.04 9.88
N LEU A 163 25.24 -14.01 9.55
CA LEU A 163 26.28 -13.83 8.53
C LEU A 163 25.70 -13.69 7.12
N LEU A 164 24.66 -14.45 6.78
CA LEU A 164 23.99 -14.36 5.48
C LEU A 164 23.24 -13.03 5.31
N SER A 165 22.58 -12.56 6.36
CA SER A 165 21.82 -11.30 6.37
C SER A 165 22.69 -10.03 6.45
N LEU A 166 23.98 -10.15 6.75
CA LEU A 166 24.89 -9.01 6.79
C LEU A 166 25.02 -8.35 5.41
N HIS A 167 24.94 -7.02 5.38
CA HIS A 167 25.01 -6.23 4.14
C HIS A 167 26.36 -6.41 3.41
N ALA A 168 26.35 -6.33 2.08
CA ALA A 168 27.52 -6.56 1.22
C ALA A 168 28.73 -5.66 1.54
N GLN A 169 28.50 -4.47 2.12
CA GLN A 169 29.55 -3.58 2.62
C GLN A 169 30.42 -4.20 3.73
N PHE A 170 29.97 -5.29 4.37
CA PHE A 170 30.69 -6.02 5.41
C PHE A 170 31.24 -7.37 4.93
N ASN A 171 31.33 -7.61 3.61
CA ASN A 171 31.81 -8.87 3.05
C ASN A 171 33.19 -9.30 3.57
N GLN A 172 34.07 -8.34 3.91
CA GLN A 172 35.38 -8.63 4.50
C GLN A 172 35.28 -9.35 5.86
N PHE A 173 34.24 -9.09 6.66
CA PHE A 173 33.97 -9.81 7.90
C PHE A 173 33.50 -11.25 7.64
N LYS A 174 32.67 -11.47 6.60
CA LYS A 174 32.20 -12.82 6.23
C LYS A 174 33.37 -13.73 5.83
N VAL A 175 34.29 -13.19 5.01
CA VAL A 175 35.48 -13.94 4.57
C VAL A 175 36.38 -14.29 5.76
N SER A 176 36.60 -13.36 6.68
CA SER A 176 37.41 -13.59 7.88
C SER A 176 36.84 -14.68 8.80
N TYR A 177 35.52 -14.67 9.04
CA TYR A 177 34.85 -15.68 9.87
C TYR A 177 34.90 -17.08 9.23
N ASN A 178 34.63 -17.18 7.93
CA ASN A 178 34.66 -18.47 7.22
C ASN A 178 36.07 -19.08 7.23
N CYS A 179 37.12 -18.27 7.02
CA CYS A 179 38.51 -18.73 7.12
C CYS A 179 38.93 -19.25 8.50
N GLN A 180 38.24 -18.87 9.58
CA GLN A 180 38.51 -19.36 10.94
C GLN A 180 37.81 -20.68 11.26
N ARG A 181 36.75 -21.02 10.51
CA ARG A 181 36.03 -22.30 10.66
C ARG A 181 36.65 -23.45 9.86
N ASP A 182 37.41 -23.12 8.82
CA ASP A 182 38.09 -24.10 7.95
C ASP A 182 39.45 -24.57 8.53
N LYS A 183 39.73 -24.25 9.80
CA LYS A 183 40.88 -24.73 10.59
C LYS A 183 40.39 -25.56 11.76
#